data_AF-A0A3C0B440-F1
#
_entry.id   AF-A0A3C0B440-F1
#
_cell.length_a   1.000
_cell.length_b   1.000
_cell.length_c   1.000
_cell.angle_alpha   90.00
_cell.angle_beta   90.00
_cell.angle_gamma   90.00
#
_symmetry.space_group_name_H-M   'P 1'
#
loop_
_entity.id
_entity.type
_entity.pdbx_description
1 polymer ?
#
loop_
_entity_poly.entity_id
_entity_poly.type
_entity_poly.pdbx_seq_one_letter_code
_entity_poly.pdbx_strand_id
1 'polypeptide(L)'
;LREMQPEKTFYPDANMTLRVSYGKVDGYYPSDAVEYLHYTTMEGIMEKENPDIYDYVVENKLKELYQKKDYGIYANTKGEMPVAFIATNHTTGGNSGSPILNAEGHLLGLNFDRCWEGTMSDIQYDPDQCRNISVDIRYVLFIIDKFAGAKHLVEEITLVR
;
A
#
# COMPACT_ATOMS: atom_id res chain seq x y z
N LEU A 1 22.16 26.13 -8.44
CA LEU A 1 22.19 24.64 -8.38
C LEU A 1 22.15 24.02 -9.77
N ARG A 2 21.06 24.20 -10.55
CA ARG A 2 20.95 23.63 -11.90
C ARG A 2 22.08 24.06 -12.85
N GLU A 3 22.46 25.34 -12.85
CA GLU A 3 23.61 25.84 -13.63
C GLU A 3 24.95 25.25 -13.15
N MET A 4 25.08 24.96 -11.86
CA MET A 4 26.30 24.43 -11.25
C MET A 4 26.47 22.92 -11.50
N GLN A 5 25.36 22.21 -11.71
CA GLN A 5 25.31 20.74 -11.86
C GLN A 5 24.43 20.38 -13.08
N PRO A 6 24.88 20.68 -14.31
CA PRO A 6 24.04 20.53 -15.51
C PRO A 6 23.64 19.09 -15.81
N GLU A 7 24.48 18.12 -15.45
CA GLU A 7 24.23 16.68 -15.69
C GLU A 7 23.29 16.04 -14.66
N LYS A 8 23.02 16.71 -13.53
CA LYS A 8 22.17 16.15 -12.48
C LYS A 8 20.70 16.40 -12.82
N THR A 9 19.88 15.35 -12.79
CA THR A 9 18.43 15.50 -12.88
C THR A 9 17.87 16.08 -11.59
N PHE A 10 17.23 17.25 -11.69
CA PHE A 10 16.51 17.89 -10.59
C PHE A 10 15.01 17.81 -10.84
N TYR A 11 14.23 17.55 -9.80
CA TYR A 11 12.78 17.75 -9.80
C TYR A 11 12.44 18.93 -8.88
N PRO A 12 11.40 19.73 -9.20
CA PRO A 12 10.99 20.84 -8.35
C PRO A 12 10.28 20.32 -7.09
N ASP A 13 10.36 21.08 -6.00
CA ASP A 13 9.62 20.78 -4.77
C ASP A 13 8.12 20.63 -5.02
N ALA A 14 7.47 19.79 -4.20
CA ALA A 14 6.03 19.64 -4.22
C ALA A 14 5.36 20.97 -3.85
N ASN A 15 4.30 21.33 -4.59
CA ASN A 15 3.58 22.59 -4.42
C ASN A 15 2.08 22.42 -4.69
N MET A 16 1.50 21.29 -4.26
CA MET A 16 0.10 20.92 -4.48
C MET A 16 -0.32 20.90 -5.96
N THR A 17 0.60 20.55 -6.85
CA THR A 17 0.32 20.30 -8.27
C THR A 17 0.51 18.83 -8.60
N LEU A 18 -0.09 18.38 -9.71
CA LEU A 18 0.04 17.00 -10.18
C LEU A 18 1.52 16.64 -10.45
N ARG A 19 1.95 15.49 -9.95
CA ARG A 19 3.29 14.91 -10.16
C ARG A 19 3.18 13.41 -10.44
N VAL A 20 4.25 12.86 -11.01
CA VAL A 20 4.42 11.42 -11.21
C VAL A 20 5.70 10.99 -10.50
N SER A 21 5.62 9.90 -9.76
CA SER A 21 6.73 9.24 -9.06
C SER A 21 6.65 7.75 -9.34
N TYR A 22 7.79 7.11 -9.61
CA TYR A 22 7.87 5.71 -9.97
C TYR A 22 8.89 4.99 -9.09
N GLY A 23 8.75 3.68 -9.00
CA GLY A 23 9.54 2.83 -8.12
C GLY A 23 9.22 1.37 -8.35
N LYS A 24 9.60 0.54 -7.39
CA LYS A 24 9.28 -0.89 -7.36
C LYS A 24 8.69 -1.26 -6.01
N VAL A 25 7.84 -2.29 -6.00
CA VAL A 25 7.41 -2.96 -4.76
C VAL A 25 8.65 -3.62 -4.15
N ASP A 26 9.01 -3.22 -2.94
CA ASP A 26 10.25 -3.68 -2.31
C ASP A 26 10.18 -3.58 -0.78
N GLY A 27 10.83 -4.54 -0.11
CA GLY A 27 11.01 -4.53 1.33
C GLY A 27 12.10 -3.56 1.78
N TYR A 28 12.47 -3.60 3.04
CA TYR A 28 13.64 -2.89 3.57
C TYR A 28 14.09 -3.45 4.91
N TYR A 29 15.29 -3.02 5.34
CA TYR A 29 15.90 -3.41 6.60
C TYR A 29 15.93 -2.19 7.52
N PRO A 30 15.02 -2.09 8.52
CA PRO A 30 15.00 -0.96 9.45
C PRO A 30 16.16 -0.99 10.46
N SER A 31 16.70 -2.18 10.73
CA SER A 31 17.80 -2.39 11.69
C SER A 31 18.55 -3.68 11.40
N ASP A 32 19.65 -3.91 12.11
CA ASP A 32 20.47 -5.12 11.96
C ASP A 32 19.63 -6.40 12.17
N ALA A 33 19.77 -7.33 11.23
CA ALA A 33 19.06 -8.62 11.19
C ALA A 33 17.51 -8.55 11.20
N VAL A 34 16.89 -7.39 10.97
CA VAL A 34 15.44 -7.25 10.83
C VAL A 34 15.09 -6.92 9.38
N GLU A 35 14.19 -7.70 8.79
CA GLU A 35 13.67 -7.47 7.44
C GLU A 35 12.17 -7.23 7.50
N TYR A 36 11.72 -6.14 6.90
CA TYR A 36 10.31 -5.91 6.60
C TYR A 36 10.03 -6.29 5.15
N LEU A 37 9.15 -7.29 4.98
CA LEU A 37 8.67 -7.72 3.68
C LEU A 37 7.86 -6.62 2.99
N HIS A 38 7.74 -6.73 1.67
CA HIS A 38 7.05 -5.74 0.85
C HIS A 38 5.52 -5.77 0.98
N TYR A 39 4.93 -6.77 1.64
CA TYR A 39 3.48 -6.92 1.77
C TYR A 39 3.05 -7.46 3.13
N THR A 40 1.80 -7.18 3.50
CA THR A 40 1.13 -7.71 4.69
C THR A 40 -0.12 -8.49 4.29
N THR A 41 -0.61 -9.32 5.22
CA THR A 41 -1.80 -10.13 5.00
C THR A 41 -2.84 -9.93 6.10
N MET A 42 -4.04 -10.46 5.87
CA MET A 42 -5.13 -10.47 6.84
C MET A 42 -4.79 -11.29 8.10
N GLU A 43 -3.82 -12.21 8.03
CA GLU A 43 -3.26 -12.87 9.21
C GLU A 43 -2.73 -11.84 10.21
N GLY A 44 -1.97 -10.85 9.73
CA GLY A 44 -1.42 -9.79 10.58
C GLY A 44 -2.47 -8.86 11.19
N ILE A 45 -3.69 -8.82 10.64
CA ILE A 45 -4.83 -8.15 11.30
C ILE A 45 -5.27 -8.99 12.51
N MET A 46 -5.37 -10.31 12.35
CA MET A 46 -5.79 -11.22 13.43
C MET A 46 -4.73 -11.33 14.53
N GLU A 47 -3.44 -11.35 14.18
CA GLU A 47 -2.33 -11.31 15.14
C GLU A 47 -2.35 -10.05 16.01
N LYS A 48 -2.90 -8.95 15.49
CA LYS A 48 -3.01 -7.67 16.18
C LYS A 48 -4.34 -7.47 16.89
N GLU A 49 -5.32 -8.37 16.73
CA GLU A 49 -6.64 -8.19 17.35
C GLU A 49 -6.51 -8.05 18.86
N ASN A 50 -7.08 -6.97 19.39
CA ASN A 50 -7.22 -6.77 20.82
C ASN A 50 -8.53 -6.02 21.12
N PRO A 51 -9.59 -6.70 21.57
CA PRO A 51 -10.89 -6.08 21.85
C PRO A 51 -10.86 -5.00 22.94
N ASP A 52 -9.83 -4.99 23.79
CA ASP A 52 -9.67 -4.00 24.86
C ASP A 52 -9.03 -2.69 24.35
N ILE A 53 -8.47 -2.68 23.14
CA ILE A 53 -7.86 -1.51 22.51
C ILE A 53 -8.68 -1.12 21.29
N TYR A 54 -9.32 0.06 21.33
CA TYR A 54 -10.19 0.57 20.26
C TYR A 54 -9.59 0.44 18.85
N ASP A 55 -8.30 0.80 18.70
CA ASP A 55 -7.59 0.77 17.40
C ASP A 55 -7.37 -0.64 16.84
N TYR A 56 -7.50 -1.68 17.69
CA TYR A 56 -7.25 -3.07 17.35
C TYR A 56 -8.50 -3.96 17.44
N VAL A 57 -9.69 -3.36 17.51
CA VAL A 57 -10.95 -4.09 17.42
C VAL A 57 -11.16 -4.59 15.97
N VAL A 58 -11.46 -5.88 15.82
CA VAL A 58 -11.76 -6.49 14.52
C VAL A 58 -13.22 -6.91 14.46
N GLU A 59 -13.93 -6.45 13.41
CA GLU A 59 -15.34 -6.76 13.18
C GLU A 59 -15.59 -8.27 13.02
N ASN A 60 -16.68 -8.76 13.62
CA ASN A 60 -17.01 -10.19 13.63
C ASN A 60 -17.14 -10.78 12.22
N LYS A 61 -17.71 -10.03 11.27
CA LYS A 61 -17.82 -10.46 9.88
C LYS A 61 -16.45 -10.64 9.22
N LEU A 62 -15.48 -9.79 9.54
CA LEU A 62 -14.13 -9.90 8.98
C LEU A 62 -13.42 -11.15 9.53
N LYS A 63 -13.61 -11.43 10.83
CA LYS A 63 -13.12 -12.66 11.47
C LYS A 63 -13.72 -13.92 10.85
N GLU A 64 -15.03 -13.93 10.59
CA GLU A 64 -15.71 -15.06 9.95
C GLU A 64 -15.16 -15.33 8.55
N LEU A 65 -14.99 -14.29 7.72
CA LEU A 65 -14.38 -14.42 6.39
C LEU A 65 -12.97 -14.98 6.46
N TYR A 66 -12.18 -14.52 7.43
CA TYR A 66 -10.83 -15.03 7.68
C TYR A 66 -10.82 -16.51 8.11
N GLN A 67 -11.67 -16.90 9.07
CA GLN A 67 -11.75 -18.28 9.57
C GLN A 67 -12.19 -19.27 8.48
N LYS A 68 -13.13 -18.85 7.63
CA LYS A 68 -13.60 -19.64 6.49
C LYS A 68 -12.67 -19.58 5.28
N LYS A 69 -11.66 -18.71 5.29
CA LYS A 69 -10.80 -18.39 4.14
C LYS A 69 -11.61 -18.05 2.89
N ASP A 70 -12.75 -17.35 3.06
CA ASP A 70 -13.66 -16.98 1.96
C ASP A 70 -13.15 -15.73 1.21
N TYR A 71 -11.97 -15.86 0.61
CA TYR A 71 -11.26 -14.79 -0.07
C TYR A 71 -11.60 -14.70 -1.57
N GLY A 72 -12.18 -15.76 -2.15
CA GLY A 72 -12.53 -15.81 -3.57
C GLY A 72 -11.36 -15.49 -4.49
N ILE A 73 -11.59 -14.64 -5.50
CA ILE A 73 -10.59 -14.26 -6.51
C ILE A 73 -9.55 -13.27 -5.99
N TYR A 74 -9.69 -12.77 -4.76
CA TYR A 74 -8.83 -11.72 -4.21
C TYR A 74 -7.58 -12.28 -3.53
N ALA A 75 -7.55 -13.58 -3.23
CA ALA A 75 -6.39 -14.22 -2.60
C ALA A 75 -5.16 -14.16 -3.51
N ASN A 76 -3.98 -14.12 -2.90
CA ASN A 76 -2.74 -14.30 -3.63
C ASN A 76 -2.54 -15.77 -4.03
N THR A 77 -1.48 -16.07 -4.78
CA THR A 77 -1.17 -17.43 -5.25
C THR A 77 -0.86 -18.43 -4.12
N LYS A 78 -0.62 -17.94 -2.89
CA LYS A 78 -0.43 -18.75 -1.69
C LYS A 78 -1.75 -18.99 -0.92
N GLY A 79 -2.86 -18.43 -1.39
CA GLY A 79 -4.16 -18.50 -0.70
C GLY A 79 -4.31 -17.52 0.46
N GLU A 80 -3.39 -16.56 0.60
CA GLU A 80 -3.45 -15.53 1.64
C GLU A 80 -4.25 -14.33 1.14
N MET A 81 -4.89 -13.58 2.06
CA MET A 81 -5.47 -12.29 1.73
C MET A 81 -4.45 -11.17 1.94
N PRO A 82 -3.91 -10.54 0.88
CA PRO A 82 -3.02 -9.41 1.03
C PRO A 82 -3.82 -8.19 1.48
N VAL A 83 -3.21 -7.32 2.27
CA VAL A 83 -3.87 -6.14 2.87
C VAL A 83 -3.20 -4.85 2.40
N ALA A 84 -1.91 -4.70 2.67
CA ALA A 84 -1.14 -3.54 2.27
C ALA A 84 0.22 -3.97 1.70
N PHE A 85 0.85 -3.06 0.98
CA PHE A 85 2.20 -3.23 0.47
C PHE A 85 2.97 -1.92 0.50
N ILE A 86 4.28 -2.04 0.39
CA ILE A 86 5.21 -0.91 0.36
C ILE A 86 6.01 -0.88 -0.94
N ALA A 87 6.39 0.31 -1.37
CA ALA A 87 7.16 0.53 -2.57
C ALA A 87 8.14 1.71 -2.41
N THR A 88 9.09 1.81 -3.34
CA THR A 88 10.15 2.82 -3.34
C THR A 88 9.71 4.14 -4.01
N ASN A 89 8.41 4.45 -4.03
CA ASN A 89 7.94 5.70 -4.63
C ASN A 89 8.18 6.85 -3.65
N HIS A 90 8.71 7.97 -4.15
CA HIS A 90 8.85 9.18 -3.34
C HIS A 90 7.49 9.89 -3.24
N THR A 91 6.90 9.88 -2.04
CA THR A 91 5.61 10.51 -1.73
C THR A 91 5.73 11.45 -0.53
N THR A 92 4.73 12.31 -0.34
CA THR A 92 4.59 13.19 0.82
C THR A 92 3.11 13.50 1.11
N GLY A 93 2.82 14.40 2.05
CA GLY A 93 1.49 14.92 2.30
C GLY A 93 0.87 15.50 1.03
N GLY A 94 -0.37 15.08 0.71
CA GLY A 94 -1.05 15.37 -0.55
C GLY A 94 -1.09 14.18 -1.51
N ASN A 95 -0.28 13.13 -1.29
CA ASN A 95 -0.36 11.87 -2.05
C ASN A 95 -1.40 10.87 -1.53
N SER A 96 -2.13 11.16 -0.45
CA SER A 96 -3.19 10.29 0.06
C SER A 96 -4.26 10.05 -1.01
N GLY A 97 -4.59 8.78 -1.27
CA GLY A 97 -5.51 8.37 -2.33
C GLY A 97 -4.89 8.28 -3.73
N SER A 98 -3.58 8.52 -3.90
CA SER A 98 -2.93 8.40 -5.21
C SER A 98 -3.00 6.96 -5.74
N PRO A 99 -3.33 6.75 -7.02
CA PRO A 99 -3.33 5.43 -7.62
C PRO A 99 -1.91 4.91 -7.80
N ILE A 100 -1.67 3.67 -7.39
CA ILE A 100 -0.45 2.92 -7.72
C ILE A 100 -0.74 2.05 -8.93
N LEU A 101 -0.02 2.28 -10.03
CA LEU A 101 -0.24 1.59 -11.30
C LEU A 101 0.89 0.59 -11.58
N ASN A 102 0.56 -0.53 -12.22
CA ASN A 102 1.55 -1.47 -12.75
C ASN A 102 2.19 -0.95 -14.05
N ALA A 103 3.08 -1.73 -14.66
CA ALA A 103 3.79 -1.36 -15.88
C ALA A 103 2.85 -1.12 -17.10
N GLU A 104 1.66 -1.72 -17.09
CA GLU A 104 0.63 -1.57 -18.12
C GLU A 104 -0.41 -0.49 -17.79
N GLY A 105 -0.28 0.21 -16.65
CA GLY A 105 -1.21 1.25 -16.24
C GLY A 105 -2.45 0.76 -15.49
N HIS A 106 -2.51 -0.51 -15.07
CA HIS A 106 -3.59 -1.05 -14.26
C HIS A 106 -3.41 -0.72 -12.78
N LEU A 107 -4.50 -0.42 -12.08
CA LEU A 107 -4.49 -0.10 -10.65
C LEU A 107 -4.11 -1.33 -9.80
N LEU A 108 -3.04 -1.21 -9.01
CA LEU A 108 -2.58 -2.22 -8.05
C LEU A 108 -2.89 -1.87 -6.60
N GLY A 109 -3.03 -0.58 -6.28
CA GLY A 109 -3.26 -0.14 -4.92
C GLY A 109 -3.53 1.35 -4.80
N LEU A 110 -3.83 1.76 -3.58
CA LEU A 110 -4.10 3.16 -3.24
C LEU A 110 -3.13 3.58 -2.15
N ASN A 111 -2.32 4.61 -2.43
CA ASN A 111 -1.38 5.15 -1.48
C ASN A 111 -2.10 5.82 -0.30
N PHE A 112 -1.68 5.57 0.93
CA PHE A 112 -2.27 6.23 2.10
C PHE A 112 -1.25 6.79 3.09
N ASP A 113 -0.02 6.28 3.14
CA ASP A 113 0.97 6.73 4.14
C ASP A 113 2.44 6.51 3.72
N ARG A 114 3.37 6.70 4.65
CA ARG A 114 4.82 6.45 4.54
C ARG A 114 5.34 5.71 5.76
N CYS A 115 6.38 4.89 5.59
CA CYS A 115 7.07 4.24 6.70
C CYS A 115 7.79 5.27 7.59
N TRP A 116 8.03 4.88 8.85
CA TRP A 116 8.60 5.72 9.89
C TRP A 116 9.96 6.32 9.48
N GLU A 117 10.86 5.49 8.96
CA GLU A 117 12.19 5.86 8.49
C GLU A 117 12.13 6.83 7.30
N GLY A 118 11.04 6.80 6.54
CA GLY A 118 10.79 7.69 5.40
C GLY A 118 10.23 9.07 5.77
N THR A 119 9.98 9.37 7.05
CA THR A 119 9.40 10.67 7.47
C THR A 119 10.29 11.86 7.11
N MET A 120 11.59 11.65 6.94
CA MET A 120 12.56 12.66 6.51
C MET A 120 12.53 12.97 5.00
N SER A 121 11.74 12.23 4.21
CA SER A 121 11.78 12.29 2.73
C SER A 121 11.38 13.65 2.15
N ASP A 122 10.78 14.53 2.94
CA ASP A 122 10.43 15.90 2.53
C ASP A 122 11.67 16.81 2.44
N ILE A 123 12.75 16.42 3.12
CA ILE A 123 14.04 17.12 3.13
C ILE A 123 15.08 16.34 2.33
N GLN A 124 15.18 15.03 2.56
CA GLN A 124 16.12 14.16 1.87
C GLN A 124 15.54 12.77 1.69
N TYR A 125 15.48 12.34 0.43
CA TYR A 125 15.09 10.98 0.07
C TYR A 125 16.28 10.03 0.19
N ASP A 126 16.08 8.94 0.94
CA ASP A 126 16.99 7.81 1.03
C ASP A 126 16.34 6.57 0.39
N PRO A 127 16.83 6.06 -0.75
CA PRO A 127 16.24 4.92 -1.43
C PRO A 127 16.26 3.62 -0.62
N ASP A 128 17.16 3.47 0.35
CA ASP A 128 17.29 2.24 1.13
C ASP A 128 16.22 2.15 2.23
N GLN A 129 15.72 3.30 2.69
CA GLN A 129 14.80 3.38 3.84
C GLN A 129 13.42 3.95 3.50
N CYS A 130 13.32 4.89 2.55
CA CYS A 130 12.05 5.55 2.24
C CYS A 130 11.10 4.59 1.53
N ARG A 131 9.91 4.40 2.11
CA ARG A 131 8.84 3.58 1.53
C ARG A 131 7.50 4.28 1.65
N ASN A 132 6.73 4.28 0.57
CA ASN A 132 5.32 4.64 0.64
C ASN A 132 4.48 3.40 1.00
N ILE A 133 3.37 3.61 1.70
CA ILE A 133 2.45 2.55 2.15
C ILE A 133 1.15 2.67 1.37
N SER A 134 0.74 1.55 0.76
CA SER A 134 -0.47 1.46 -0.05
C SER A 134 -1.34 0.30 0.38
N VAL A 135 -2.65 0.44 0.29
CA VAL A 135 -3.59 -0.69 0.42
C VAL A 135 -3.59 -1.46 -0.90
N ASP A 136 -3.58 -2.80 -0.81
CA ASP A 136 -3.68 -3.67 -1.97
C ASP A 136 -5.09 -3.59 -2.56
N ILE A 137 -5.20 -3.38 -3.88
CA ILE A 137 -6.52 -3.23 -4.52
C ILE A 137 -7.40 -4.48 -4.34
N ARG A 138 -6.79 -5.66 -4.19
CA ARG A 138 -7.52 -6.90 -3.90
C ARG A 138 -8.21 -6.83 -2.55
N TYR A 139 -7.58 -6.24 -1.53
CA TYR A 139 -8.20 -6.04 -0.22
C TYR A 139 -9.37 -5.07 -0.29
N VAL A 140 -9.22 -3.98 -1.03
CA VAL A 140 -10.30 -3.00 -1.24
C VAL A 140 -11.51 -3.68 -1.90
N LEU A 141 -11.30 -4.43 -2.98
CA LEU A 141 -12.37 -5.17 -3.66
C LEU A 141 -12.96 -6.28 -2.80
N PHE A 142 -12.13 -6.99 -2.02
CA PHE A 142 -12.59 -7.98 -1.04
C PHE A 142 -13.52 -7.37 0.01
N ILE A 143 -13.17 -6.19 0.55
CA ILE A 143 -14.02 -5.50 1.51
C ILE A 143 -15.34 -5.07 0.84
N ILE A 144 -15.31 -4.54 -0.38
CA ILE A 144 -16.51 -4.16 -1.12
C ILE A 144 -17.42 -5.37 -1.38
N ASP A 145 -16.87 -6.47 -1.88
CA ASP A 145 -17.61 -7.67 -2.26
C ASP A 145 -18.03 -8.50 -1.03
N LYS A 146 -17.06 -9.06 -0.31
CA LYS A 146 -17.29 -10.06 0.74
C LYS A 146 -17.74 -9.43 2.05
N PHE A 147 -17.11 -8.34 2.46
CA PHE A 147 -17.43 -7.70 3.74
C PHE A 147 -18.67 -6.80 3.64
N ALA A 148 -18.83 -5.99 2.59
CA ALA A 148 -19.97 -5.08 2.46
C ALA A 148 -21.15 -5.71 1.68
N GLY A 149 -20.94 -6.75 0.88
CA GLY A 149 -21.98 -7.30 0.01
C GLY A 149 -22.34 -6.37 -1.16
N ALA A 150 -21.49 -5.38 -1.47
CA ALA A 150 -21.73 -4.35 -2.47
C ALA A 150 -21.20 -4.77 -3.85
N LYS A 151 -21.52 -6.00 -4.26
CA LYS A 151 -21.00 -6.62 -5.48
C LYS A 151 -21.25 -5.80 -6.76
N HIS A 152 -22.34 -5.05 -6.81
CA HIS A 152 -22.68 -4.16 -7.93
C HIS A 152 -21.57 -3.14 -8.25
N LEU A 153 -20.81 -2.68 -7.24
CA LEU A 153 -19.67 -1.78 -7.45
C LEU A 153 -18.48 -2.50 -8.10
N VAL A 154 -18.26 -3.78 -7.75
CA VAL A 154 -17.21 -4.59 -8.38
C VAL A 154 -17.58 -4.90 -9.83
N GLU A 155 -18.86 -5.11 -10.12
CA GLU A 155 -19.37 -5.36 -11.47
C GLU A 155 -19.27 -4.13 -12.38
N GLU A 156 -19.25 -2.92 -11.82
CA GLU A 156 -19.00 -1.67 -12.57
C GLU A 156 -17.53 -1.52 -12.99
N ILE A 157 -16.59 -2.14 -12.25
CA ILE A 157 -15.16 -2.02 -12.49
C ILE A 157 -14.70 -3.03 -13.56
N THR A 158 -13.91 -2.55 -14.53
CA THR A 158 -13.23 -3.44 -15.48
C THR A 158 -12.03 -4.12 -14.82
N LEU A 159 -12.19 -5.38 -14.42
CA LEU A 159 -11.11 -6.17 -13.82
C LEU A 159 -10.23 -6.80 -14.92
N VAL A 160 -8.93 -6.52 -14.86
CA VAL A 160 -7.92 -7.18 -15.69
C VAL A 160 -7.38 -8.40 -14.94
N ARG A 161 -7.15 -9.52 -15.65
CA ARG A 161 -6.76 -10.82 -15.08
C ARG A 161 -5.46 -11.31 -15.68
#